data_AF-A0A7Y0CJ16-F1
#
_entry.id   AF-A0A7Y0CJ16-F1
#
_cell.length_a   1.000
_cell.length_b   1.000
_cell.length_c   1.000
_cell.angle_alpha   90.00
_cell.angle_beta   90.00
_cell.angle_gamma   90.00
#
_symmetry.space_group_name_H-M   'P 1'
#
loop_
_entity.id
_entity.type
_entity.pdbx_description
1 polymer ?
#
loop_
_entity_poly.entity_id
_entity_poly.type
_entity_poly.pdbx_seq_one_letter_code
_entity_poly.pdbx_strand_id
1 'polypeptide(L)'
;MAAGFLIALSGGAVEVRSAGSMPADQINPAAVEAMGEVGIDIRAEKPKILTTDAVRASDVVITMGCGDTCPFYPGKRYEDWVLEDPAGQGVAAVRPIRDQIRTRVLTLLTELGVEAVA
;
A
#
# COMPACT_ATOMS: atom_id res chain seq x y z
N MET A 1 0.40 -5.09 0.17
CA MET A 1 -0.99 -5.16 -0.33
C MET A 1 -1.38 -3.90 -1.09
N ALA A 2 -1.45 -2.71 -0.46
CA ALA A 2 -1.87 -1.47 -1.14
C ALA A 2 -1.10 -1.16 -2.44
N ALA A 3 0.23 -1.23 -2.40
CA ALA A 3 1.05 -1.05 -3.60
C ALA A 3 0.74 -2.06 -4.71
N GLY A 4 0.50 -3.33 -4.36
CA GLY A 4 0.12 -4.37 -5.32
C GLY A 4 -1.22 -4.06 -5.99
N PHE A 5 -2.22 -3.60 -5.24
CA PHE A 5 -3.49 -3.15 -5.83
C PHE A 5 -3.33 -1.92 -6.72
N LEU A 6 -2.58 -0.90 -6.29
CA LEU A 6 -2.37 0.29 -7.11
C LEU A 6 -1.65 -0.03 -8.43
N ILE A 7 -0.64 -0.89 -8.40
CA ILE A 7 0.06 -1.34 -9.61
C ILE A 7 -0.90 -2.10 -10.53
N ALA A 8 -1.64 -3.07 -9.97
CA ALA A 8 -2.54 -3.91 -10.76
C ALA A 8 -3.71 -3.12 -11.37
N LEU A 9 -4.29 -2.19 -10.62
CA LEU A 9 -5.54 -1.52 -10.98
C LEU A 9 -5.36 -0.18 -11.69
N SER A 10 -4.18 0.45 -11.63
CA SER A 10 -3.96 1.76 -12.27
C SER A 10 -3.69 1.67 -13.78
N GLY A 11 -3.45 0.48 -14.34
CA GLY A 11 -3.08 0.32 -15.75
C GLY A 11 -1.78 1.04 -16.14
N GLY A 12 -0.89 1.30 -15.15
CA GLY A 12 0.35 2.05 -15.36
C GLY A 12 0.21 3.58 -15.30
N ALA A 13 -0.98 4.10 -15.02
CA ALA A 13 -1.21 5.54 -14.89
C ALA A 13 -0.64 6.14 -13.59
N VAL A 14 -0.32 5.30 -12.59
CA VAL A 14 0.20 5.72 -11.29
C VAL A 14 1.56 5.09 -11.04
N GLU A 15 2.57 5.92 -10.72
CA GLU A 15 3.84 5.44 -10.20
C GLU A 15 3.71 5.10 -8.71
N VAL A 16 4.00 3.86 -8.33
CA VAL A 16 3.77 3.36 -6.98
C VAL A 16 5.07 3.14 -6.24
N ARG A 17 5.16 3.67 -5.02
CA ARG A 17 6.28 3.45 -4.10
C ARG A 17 5.74 2.92 -2.78
N SER A 18 6.43 1.94 -2.19
CA SER A 18 6.12 1.41 -0.86
C SER A 18 7.37 1.33 -0.01
N ALA A 19 7.26 1.65 1.27
CA ALA A 19 8.37 1.58 2.21
C ALA A 19 7.83 1.49 3.65
N GLY A 20 8.68 1.03 4.58
CA GLY A 20 8.40 1.01 6.00
C GLY A 20 9.35 1.91 6.78
N SER A 21 8.91 2.43 7.93
CA SER A 21 9.79 3.10 8.91
C SER A 21 10.75 2.09 9.56
N MET A 22 10.26 0.89 9.82
CA MET A 22 11.02 -0.27 10.28
C MET A 22 10.73 -1.46 9.34
N PRO A 23 11.46 -1.62 8.23
CA PRO A 23 11.21 -2.71 7.31
C PRO A 23 11.55 -4.06 7.96
N ALA A 24 10.65 -5.04 7.82
CA ALA A 24 10.91 -6.42 8.20
C ALA A 24 11.89 -7.10 7.22
N ASP A 25 12.45 -8.25 7.59
CA ASP A 25 13.38 -8.99 6.73
C ASP A 25 12.71 -9.61 5.49
N GLN A 26 11.41 -9.88 5.58
CA GLN A 26 10.63 -10.51 4.51
C GLN A 26 9.21 -9.97 4.46
N ILE A 27 8.56 -10.17 3.31
CA ILE A 27 7.11 -9.93 3.17
C ILE A 27 6.36 -10.91 4.05
N ASN A 28 5.29 -10.42 4.69
CA ASN A 28 4.37 -11.26 5.45
C ASN A 28 3.77 -12.35 4.53
N PRO A 29 4.03 -13.66 4.79
CA PRO A 29 3.53 -14.75 3.96
C PRO A 29 2.00 -14.78 3.87
N ALA A 30 1.28 -14.39 4.93
CA ALA A 30 -0.17 -14.30 4.92
C ALA A 30 -0.70 -13.21 3.97
N ALA A 31 0.06 -12.12 3.80
CA ALA A 31 -0.25 -11.09 2.80
C ALA A 31 0.04 -11.57 1.37
N VAL A 32 1.09 -12.37 1.18
CA VAL A 32 1.38 -13.02 -0.11
C VAL A 32 0.23 -13.95 -0.50
N GLU A 33 -0.21 -14.80 0.42
CA GLU A 33 -1.32 -15.73 0.21
C GLU A 33 -2.63 -14.97 -0.11
N ALA A 34 -3.00 -13.98 0.72
CA ALA A 34 -4.22 -13.21 0.53
C ALA A 34 -4.24 -12.43 -0.80
N MET A 35 -3.12 -11.86 -1.25
CA MET A 35 -3.04 -11.19 -2.55
C MET A 35 -3.07 -12.19 -3.71
N GLY A 36 -2.46 -13.36 -3.54
CA GLY A 36 -2.50 -14.44 -4.53
C GLY A 36 -3.92 -14.94 -4.81
N GLU A 37 -4.79 -15.00 -3.79
CA GLU A 37 -6.22 -15.35 -3.94
C GLU A 37 -6.97 -14.41 -4.89
N VAL A 38 -6.53 -13.17 -5.04
CA VAL A 38 -7.12 -12.16 -5.94
C VAL A 38 -6.28 -11.93 -7.21
N GLY A 39 -5.36 -12.85 -7.52
CA GLY A 39 -4.57 -12.84 -8.75
C GLY A 39 -3.40 -11.86 -8.76
N ILE A 40 -3.01 -11.29 -7.61
CA ILE A 40 -1.90 -10.32 -7.52
C ILE A 40 -0.72 -10.96 -6.79
N ASP A 41 0.39 -11.18 -7.50
CA ASP A 41 1.62 -11.66 -6.89
C ASP A 41 2.46 -10.49 -6.35
N ILE A 42 2.74 -10.49 -5.05
CA ILE A 42 3.59 -9.49 -4.39
C ILE A 42 4.94 -10.05 -3.92
N ARG A 43 5.29 -11.30 -4.25
CA ARG A 43 6.52 -11.96 -3.76
C ARG A 43 7.81 -11.31 -4.23
N ALA A 44 7.77 -10.65 -5.38
CA ALA A 44 8.93 -9.96 -5.95
C ALA A 44 9.25 -8.65 -5.23
N GLU A 45 8.31 -8.13 -4.43
CA GLU A 45 8.55 -6.93 -3.63
C GLU A 45 9.58 -7.21 -2.53
N LYS A 46 10.24 -6.15 -2.06
CA LYS A 46 11.18 -6.24 -0.93
C LYS A 46 10.89 -5.12 0.06
N PRO A 47 10.81 -5.42 1.37
CA PRO A 47 10.80 -4.38 2.39
C PRO A 47 12.00 -3.46 2.20
N LYS A 48 11.73 -2.16 2.19
CA LYS A 48 12.73 -1.11 2.00
C LYS A 48 12.43 0.05 2.92
N ILE A 49 13.49 0.77 3.30
CA ILE A 49 13.37 1.89 4.21
C ILE A 49 12.72 3.09 3.52
N LEU A 50 11.90 3.81 4.26
CA LEU A 50 11.32 5.06 3.78
C LEU A 50 12.43 6.11 3.64
N THR A 51 12.59 6.65 2.43
CA THR A 51 13.53 7.75 2.16
C THR A 51 12.78 9.06 1.99
N THR A 52 13.41 10.16 2.40
CA THR A 52 12.88 11.51 2.18
C THR A 52 12.59 11.79 0.70
N ASP A 53 13.46 11.33 -0.20
CA ASP A 53 13.30 11.57 -1.64
C ASP A 53 12.06 10.84 -2.20
N ALA A 54 11.74 9.65 -1.71
CA ALA A 54 10.53 8.93 -2.10
C ALA A 54 9.26 9.70 -1.71
N VAL A 55 9.26 10.36 -0.54
CA VAL A 55 8.14 11.22 -0.11
C VAL A 55 8.08 12.48 -0.96
N ARG A 56 9.22 13.14 -1.19
CA ARG A 56 9.33 14.35 -2.02
C ARG A 56 8.92 14.14 -3.48
N ALA A 57 9.12 12.96 -4.03
CA ALA A 57 8.75 12.61 -5.41
C ALA A 57 7.29 12.14 -5.57
N SER A 58 6.51 12.05 -4.49
CA SER A 58 5.12 11.55 -4.54
C SER A 58 4.10 12.69 -4.42
N ASP A 59 3.00 12.63 -5.15
CA ASP A 59 1.89 13.59 -5.04
C ASP A 59 0.93 13.24 -3.88
N VAL A 60 0.79 11.94 -3.62
CA VAL A 60 -0.02 11.38 -2.52
C VAL A 60 0.85 10.52 -1.63
N VAL A 61 0.75 10.70 -0.31
CA VAL A 61 1.47 9.93 0.71
C VAL A 61 0.44 9.30 1.64
N ILE A 62 0.47 7.97 1.74
CA ILE A 62 -0.50 7.21 2.52
C ILE A 62 0.21 6.52 3.69
N THR A 63 -0.23 6.80 4.91
CA THR A 63 0.21 6.10 6.12
C THR A 63 -0.76 4.97 6.47
N MET A 64 -0.23 3.85 6.96
CA MET A 64 -1.00 2.66 7.34
C MET A 64 -0.48 2.13 8.68
N GLY A 65 -0.53 2.95 9.73
CA GLY A 65 -0.14 2.53 11.09
C GLY A 65 1.32 2.81 11.51
N CYS A 66 2.13 3.52 10.72
CA CYS A 66 3.48 3.93 11.13
C CYS A 66 3.52 5.17 12.06
N GLY A 67 2.38 5.85 12.26
CA GLY A 67 2.28 7.10 13.02
C GLY A 67 2.99 8.28 12.33
N ASP A 68 3.18 9.37 13.09
CA ASP A 68 3.80 10.66 12.69
C ASP A 68 5.30 10.59 12.34
N THR A 69 5.84 9.40 12.05
CA THR A 69 7.27 9.23 11.73
C THR A 69 7.65 9.76 10.34
N CYS A 70 6.67 10.07 9.49
CA CYS A 70 6.89 10.71 8.19
C CYS A 70 7.02 12.23 8.34
N PRO A 71 8.15 12.85 7.96
CA PRO A 71 8.24 14.31 7.92
C PRO A 71 7.19 14.87 6.97
N PHE A 72 6.50 15.93 7.38
CA PHE A 72 5.53 16.63 6.53
C PHE A 72 6.24 17.47 5.47
N TYR A 73 5.89 17.27 4.21
CA TYR A 73 6.33 18.08 3.08
C TYR A 73 5.12 18.76 2.41
N PRO A 74 5.10 20.10 2.26
CA PRO A 74 3.98 20.82 1.69
C PRO A 74 3.78 20.51 0.20
N GLY A 75 2.57 20.77 -0.30
CA GLY A 75 2.20 20.58 -1.72
C GLY A 75 1.85 19.13 -2.08
N LYS A 76 1.56 18.28 -1.09
CA LYS A 76 1.22 16.87 -1.25
C LYS A 76 -0.07 16.56 -0.50
N ARG A 77 -0.81 15.58 -1.00
CA ARG A 77 -1.96 15.01 -0.31
C ARG A 77 -1.47 13.95 0.66
N TYR A 78 -1.87 14.04 1.93
CA TYR A 78 -1.59 13.03 2.94
C TYR A 78 -2.89 12.35 3.35
N GLU A 79 -2.85 11.03 3.45
CA GLU A 79 -3.96 10.22 3.96
C GLU A 79 -3.46 9.26 5.02
N ASP A 80 -4.27 9.12 6.08
CA ASP A 80 -4.05 8.08 7.07
C ASP A 80 -5.12 7.00 6.94
N TRP A 81 -4.71 5.81 6.54
CA TRP A 81 -5.56 4.63 6.44
C TRP A 81 -5.44 3.83 7.72
N VAL A 82 -6.37 4.08 8.63
CA VAL A 82 -6.52 3.28 9.84
C VAL A 82 -6.98 1.87 9.46
N LEU A 83 -6.09 0.90 9.66
CA LEU A 83 -6.25 -0.52 9.36
C LEU A 83 -5.81 -1.32 10.60
N GLU A 84 -6.40 -2.48 10.81
CA GLU A 84 -5.91 -3.42 11.83
C GLU A 84 -4.51 -3.94 11.44
N ASP A 85 -3.64 -4.17 12.43
CA ASP A 85 -2.30 -4.72 12.20
C ASP A 85 -2.38 -6.27 12.07
N PRO A 86 -2.06 -6.83 10.89
CA PRO A 86 -2.07 -8.28 10.69
C PRO A 86 -0.79 -8.98 11.17
N ALA A 87 0.16 -8.26 11.77
CA ALA A 87 1.45 -8.83 12.16
C ALA A 87 1.28 -10.05 13.09
N GLY A 88 1.92 -11.16 12.73
CA GLY A 88 1.83 -12.43 13.47
C GLY A 88 0.51 -13.18 13.31
N GLN A 89 -0.44 -12.67 12.51
CA GLN A 89 -1.72 -13.32 12.27
C GLN A 89 -1.72 -14.12 10.95
N GLY A 90 -2.64 -15.09 10.85
CA GLY A 90 -2.81 -15.91 9.66
C GLY A 90 -3.63 -15.23 8.56
N VAL A 91 -3.65 -15.85 7.36
CA VAL A 91 -4.34 -15.33 6.16
C VAL A 91 -5.81 -14.93 6.41
N ALA A 92 -6.52 -15.63 7.29
CA ALA A 92 -7.91 -15.34 7.61
C ALA A 92 -8.13 -13.92 8.16
N ALA A 93 -7.19 -13.41 8.96
CA ALA A 93 -7.25 -12.05 9.47
C ALA A 93 -6.74 -11.01 8.45
N VAL A 94 -5.89 -11.43 7.51
CA VAL A 94 -5.37 -10.56 6.45
C VAL A 94 -6.42 -10.28 5.36
N ARG A 95 -7.31 -11.23 5.07
CA ARG A 95 -8.37 -11.08 4.05
C ARG A 95 -9.25 -9.83 4.24
N PRO A 96 -9.86 -9.56 5.41
CA PRO A 96 -10.67 -8.35 5.58
C PRO A 96 -9.84 -7.07 5.38
N ILE A 97 -8.59 -7.05 5.83
CA ILE A 97 -7.67 -5.92 5.64
C ILE A 97 -7.36 -5.73 4.15
N ARG A 98 -7.09 -6.82 3.41
CA ARG A 98 -6.89 -6.79 1.95
C ARG A 98 -8.08 -6.15 1.25
N ASP A 99 -9.30 -6.56 1.59
CA ASP A 99 -10.52 -6.09 0.93
C ASP A 99 -10.83 -4.63 1.28
N GLN A 100 -10.54 -4.21 2.51
CA GLN A 100 -10.60 -2.81 2.93
C GLN A 100 -9.59 -1.94 2.16
N ILE A 101 -8.35 -2.41 2.01
CA ILE A 101 -7.31 -1.75 1.21
C ILE A 101 -7.77 -1.63 -0.24
N ARG A 102 -8.33 -2.70 -0.84
CA ARG A 102 -8.83 -2.67 -2.21
C ARG A 102 -9.87 -1.57 -2.41
N THR A 103 -10.83 -1.47 -1.48
CA THR A 103 -11.88 -0.45 -1.53
C THR A 103 -11.27 0.96 -1.49
N ARG A 104 -10.33 1.22 -0.58
CA ARG A 104 -9.65 2.51 -0.47
C ARG A 104 -8.82 2.85 -1.72
N VAL A 105 -8.15 1.87 -2.31
CA VAL A 105 -7.40 2.04 -3.57
C VAL A 105 -8.34 2.43 -4.72
N LEU A 106 -9.49 1.77 -4.87
CA LEU A 106 -10.47 2.12 -5.90
C LEU A 106 -11.01 3.55 -5.73
N THR A 107 -11.30 3.95 -4.50
CA THR A 107 -11.68 5.34 -4.18
C THR A 107 -10.58 6.31 -4.58
N LEU A 108 -9.33 6.04 -4.19
CA LEU A 108 -8.19 6.89 -4.51
C LEU A 108 -7.99 7.04 -6.02
N LEU A 109 -8.05 5.94 -6.79
CA LEU A 109 -7.93 5.99 -8.26
C LEU A 109 -9.03 6.87 -8.87
N THR A 110 -10.26 6.72 -8.37
CA THR A 110 -11.40 7.54 -8.82
C THR A 110 -11.16 9.02 -8.56
N GLU A 111 -10.66 9.38 -7.38
CA GLU A 111 -10.37 10.77 -7.01
C GLU A 111 -9.16 11.35 -7.77
N LEU A 112 -8.23 10.51 -8.21
CA LEU A 112 -7.14 10.88 -9.11
C LEU A 112 -7.57 10.95 -10.59
N GLY A 113 -8.83 10.64 -10.90
CA GLY A 113 -9.33 10.60 -12.28
C GLY A 113 -8.78 9.43 -13.10
N VAL A 114 -8.31 8.37 -12.45
CA VAL A 114 -7.79 7.16 -13.07
C VAL A 114 -8.89 6.09 -13.06
N GLU A 115 -9.28 5.63 -14.25
CA GLU A 115 -10.20 4.51 -14.39
C GLU A 115 -9.48 3.20 -14.06
N ALA A 116 -10.02 2.43 -13.11
CA ALA A 116 -9.43 1.19 -12.68
C ALA A 116 -9.56 0.11 -13.77
N VAL A 117 -8.47 -0.60 -14.07
CA VAL A 117 -8.50 -1.73 -15.01
C VAL A 117 -8.98 -3.00 -14.30
N ALA A 118 -9.72 -3.83 -15.05
CA ALA A 118 -10.34 -5.07 -14.57
C ALA A 118 -9.39 -6.27 -14.60
#